data_AF-A0A7X1ISU2-F1
#
_entry.id   AF-A0A7X1ISU2-F1
#
_cell.length_a   1.000
_cell.length_b   1.000
_cell.length_c   1.000
_cell.angle_alpha   90.00
_cell.angle_beta   90.00
_cell.angle_gamma   90.00
#
_symmetry.space_group_name_H-M   'P 1'
#
loop_
_entity.id
_entity.type
_entity.pdbx_description
1 polymer ?
#
loop_
_entity_poly.entity_id
_entity_poly.type
_entity_poly.pdbx_seq_one_letter_code
_entity_poly.pdbx_strand_id
1 'polypeptide(L)'
;MSLYRKSWLFAAWTAVVALTLVYWITFLMELLGGAVLLVGIAIAAGHSLVAFFAFDCPECGLTIFQSRKGFWGTFSLWPNRKYGHCGRDHSLVD
;
A
#
# COMPACT_ATOMS: atom_id res chain seq x y z
N MET A 1 -1.48 -16.83 7.50
CA MET A 1 -1.07 -15.46 7.92
C MET A 1 -2.24 -14.53 7.60
N SER A 2 -2.77 -13.81 8.58
CA SER A 2 -3.97 -12.98 8.39
C SER A 2 -3.74 -11.84 7.40
N LEU A 3 -4.82 -11.37 6.75
CA LEU A 3 -4.77 -10.28 5.76
C LEU A 3 -4.07 -9.04 6.35
N TYR A 4 -4.36 -8.74 7.62
CA TYR A 4 -3.75 -7.62 8.35
C TYR A 4 -2.23 -7.74 8.50
N ARG A 5 -1.71 -8.94 8.74
CA ARG A 5 -0.26 -9.14 8.89
C ARG A 5 0.45 -9.06 7.54
N LYS A 6 -0.18 -9.54 6.46
CA LYS A 6 0.35 -9.43 5.10
C LYS A 6 0.41 -7.97 4.64
N SER A 7 -0.65 -7.19 4.89
CA SER A 7 -0.68 -5.78 4.51
C SER A 7 0.31 -4.94 5.32
N TRP A 8 0.58 -5.28 6.59
CA TRP A 8 1.66 -4.66 7.36
C TRP A 8 3.04 -4.95 6.79
N LEU A 9 3.30 -6.18 6.34
CA LEU A 9 4.57 -6.50 5.67
C LEU A 9 4.74 -5.68 4.39
N PHE A 10 3.67 -5.52 3.61
CA PHE A 10 3.69 -4.70 2.42
C PHE A 10 3.89 -3.21 2.73
N ALA A 11 3.22 -2.68 3.75
CA ALA A 11 3.41 -1.30 4.19
C ALA A 11 4.85 -1.05 4.67
N ALA A 12 5.40 -1.98 5.47
CA ALA A 12 6.79 -1.92 5.92
C ALA A 12 7.77 -1.99 4.74
N TRP A 13 7.54 -2.88 3.78
CA TRP A 13 8.32 -2.95 2.54
C TRP A 13 8.26 -1.64 1.76
N THR A 14 7.07 -1.07 1.56
CA THR A 14 6.88 0.19 0.84
C THR A 14 7.60 1.34 1.55
N ALA A 15 7.57 1.37 2.89
CA ALA A 15 8.32 2.34 3.68
C ALA A 15 9.83 2.17 3.53
N VAL A 16 10.34 0.94 3.54
CA VAL A 16 11.77 0.65 3.29
C VAL A 16 12.18 1.12 1.89
N VAL A 17 11.39 0.83 0.85
CA VAL A 17 11.66 1.32 -0.52
C VAL A 17 11.69 2.84 -0.54
N ALA A 18 10.70 3.51 0.05
CA ALA A 18 10.63 4.97 0.07
C ALA A 18 11.81 5.62 0.83
N LEU A 19 12.18 5.08 1.99
CA LEU A 19 13.31 5.58 2.79
C LEU A 19 14.65 5.35 2.11
N THR A 20 14.83 4.16 1.52
CA THR A 20 16.08 3.83 0.83
C THR A 20 16.22 4.60 -0.48
N LEU A 21 15.11 4.94 -1.15
CA LEU A 21 15.13 5.71 -2.40
C LEU A 21 15.90 7.03 -2.27
N VAL A 22 15.84 7.68 -1.10
CA VAL A 22 16.59 8.91 -0.81
C VAL A 22 18.11 8.70 -0.99
N TYR A 23 18.62 7.53 -0.60
CA TYR A 23 20.03 7.19 -0.75
C TYR A 23 20.39 6.78 -2.18
N TRP A 24 19.46 6.14 -2.89
CA TRP A 24 19.70 5.66 -4.26
C TRP A 24 19.45 6.71 -5.33
N ILE A 25 18.84 7.86 -5.01
CA ILE A 25 18.39 8.80 -6.04
C ILE A 25 19.53 9.38 -6.88
N THR A 26 20.70 9.61 -6.29
CA THR A 26 21.90 10.08 -7.01
C THR A 26 22.39 9.05 -8.00
N PHE A 27 22.56 7.80 -7.54
CA PHE A 27 22.92 6.66 -8.38
C PHE A 27 21.90 6.44 -9.51
N LEU A 28 20.61 6.52 -9.21
CA LEU A 28 19.56 6.35 -10.20
C LEU A 28 19.53 7.51 -11.22
N MET A 29 19.84 8.74 -10.81
CA MET A 29 19.98 9.87 -11.73
C MET A 29 21.18 9.70 -12.67
N GLU A 30 22.30 9.17 -12.18
CA GLU A 30 23.46 8.87 -13.05
C GLU A 30 23.14 7.74 -14.04
N LEU A 31 22.43 6.71 -13.60
CA LEU A 31 22.10 5.55 -14.43
C LEU A 31 20.99 5.82 -15.46
N LEU A 32 19.92 6.52 -15.05
CA LEU A 32 18.70 6.69 -15.83
C LEU A 32 18.50 8.12 -16.36
N GLY A 33 19.32 9.07 -15.91
CA GLY A 33 19.17 10.49 -16.27
C GLY A 33 17.80 11.03 -15.91
N GLY A 34 17.21 11.80 -16.82
CA GLY A 34 15.86 12.37 -16.65
C GLY A 34 14.73 11.34 -16.55
N ALA A 35 14.96 10.08 -16.93
CA ALA A 35 13.93 9.03 -16.85
C ALA A 35 13.65 8.58 -15.40
N VAL A 36 14.50 8.97 -14.43
CA VAL A 36 14.34 8.60 -13.01
C VAL A 36 12.96 8.99 -12.45
N LEU A 37 12.41 10.13 -12.90
CA LEU A 37 11.10 10.60 -12.47
C LEU A 37 9.99 9.65 -12.94
N LEU A 38 10.04 9.22 -14.20
CA LEU A 38 9.05 8.29 -14.76
C LEU A 38 9.11 6.93 -14.08
N VAL A 39 10.31 6.42 -13.81
CA VAL A 39 10.50 5.17 -13.06
C VAL A 39 9.96 5.30 -11.63
N GLY A 40 10.24 6.41 -10.95
CA GLY A 40 9.71 6.68 -9.62
C GLY A 40 8.18 6.71 -9.59
N ILE A 41 7.55 7.39 -10.56
CA ILE A 41 6.09 7.42 -10.72
C ILE A 41 5.55 6.00 -10.96
N ALA A 42 6.18 5.23 -11.85
CA ALA A 42 5.75 3.86 -12.14
C ALA A 42 5.84 2.95 -10.91
N ILE A 43 6.91 3.06 -10.11
CA ILE A 43 7.07 2.32 -8.85
C ILE A 43 5.99 2.73 -7.85
N ALA A 44 5.75 4.03 -7.67
CA ALA A 44 4.74 4.54 -6.75
C ALA A 44 3.33 4.09 -7.17
N ALA A 45 3.01 4.17 -8.46
CA ALA A 45 1.74 3.70 -9.02
C ALA A 45 1.58 2.18 -8.83
N GLY A 46 2.62 1.39 -9.10
CA GLY A 46 2.62 -0.05 -8.88
C GLY A 46 2.33 -0.43 -7.43
N HIS A 47 3.01 0.20 -6.47
CA HIS A 47 2.74 -0.03 -5.04
C HIS A 47 1.32 0.38 -4.65
N SER A 48 0.83 1.49 -5.20
CA SER A 48 -0.55 1.94 -4.98
C SER A 48 -1.55 0.92 -5.50
N LEU A 49 -1.39 0.43 -6.74
CA LEU A 49 -2.26 -0.59 -7.32
C LEU A 49 -2.26 -1.89 -6.50
N VAL A 50 -1.10 -2.34 -6.03
CA VAL A 50 -1.01 -3.52 -5.15
C VAL A 50 -1.76 -3.27 -3.83
N ALA A 51 -1.62 -2.09 -3.23
CA ALA A 51 -2.39 -1.72 -2.05
C ALA A 51 -3.91 -1.79 -2.30
N PHE A 52 -4.35 -1.36 -3.49
CA PHE A 52 -5.76 -1.31 -3.87
C PHE A 52 -6.38 -2.65 -4.24
N PHE A 53 -5.64 -3.57 -4.88
CA PHE A 53 -6.23 -4.78 -5.48
C PHE A 53 -5.76 -6.09 -4.85
N ALA A 54 -4.66 -6.08 -4.09
CA ALA A 54 -4.12 -7.30 -3.50
C ALA A 54 -4.54 -7.50 -2.03
N PHE A 55 -5.11 -6.48 -1.39
CA PHE A 55 -5.45 -6.48 0.04
C PHE A 55 -6.93 -6.17 0.29
N ASP A 56 -7.80 -6.78 -0.49
CA ASP A 56 -9.24 -6.62 -0.39
C ASP A 56 -9.85 -7.60 0.61
N CYS A 57 -10.86 -7.12 1.34
CA CYS A 57 -11.70 -7.97 2.16
C CYS A 57 -12.67 -8.77 1.27
N PRO A 58 -12.75 -10.10 1.39
CA PRO A 58 -13.59 -10.93 0.52
C PRO A 58 -15.10 -10.66 0.67
N GLU A 59 -15.53 -10.19 1.85
CA GLU A 59 -16.95 -9.92 2.13
C GLU A 59 -17.41 -8.58 1.56
N CYS A 60 -16.59 -7.54 1.76
CA CYS A 60 -16.99 -6.18 1.43
C CYS A 60 -16.24 -5.58 0.24
N GLY A 61 -15.19 -6.22 -0.28
CA GLY A 61 -14.41 -5.76 -1.43
C GLY A 61 -13.72 -4.41 -1.20
N LEU A 62 -13.51 -4.00 0.06
CA LEU A 62 -12.74 -2.81 0.40
C LEU A 62 -11.28 -3.20 0.63
N THR A 63 -10.35 -2.40 0.11
CA THR A 63 -8.93 -2.50 0.47
C THR A 63 -8.70 -2.12 1.93
N ILE A 64 -7.80 -2.85 2.60
CA ILE A 64 -7.50 -2.65 4.04
C ILE A 64 -6.94 -1.27 4.36
N PHE A 65 -6.50 -0.54 3.34
CA PHE A 65 -6.02 0.83 3.44
C PHE A 65 -7.15 1.87 3.37
N GLN A 66 -8.40 1.47 3.16
CA GLN A 66 -9.55 2.36 3.04
C GLN A 66 -10.47 2.27 4.27
N SER A 67 -10.94 3.42 4.76
CA SER A 67 -11.79 3.49 5.95
C SER A 67 -13.24 3.05 5.73
N ARG A 68 -13.84 3.42 4.59
CA ARG A 68 -15.22 3.08 4.20
C ARG A 68 -15.45 3.19 2.68
N LYS A 69 -16.52 2.56 2.19
CA LYS A 69 -17.01 2.73 0.82
C LYS A 69 -17.59 4.13 0.59
N GLY A 70 -17.47 4.61 -0.64
CA GLY A 70 -18.09 5.85 -1.12
C GLY A 70 -17.16 7.07 -1.12
N PHE A 71 -17.70 8.19 -1.59
CA PHE A 71 -16.98 9.45 -1.86
C PHE A 71 -16.26 10.04 -0.63
N TRP A 72 -16.75 9.73 0.56
CA TRP A 72 -16.16 10.21 1.82
C TRP A 72 -15.25 9.19 2.51
N GLY A 73 -14.82 8.16 1.78
CA GLY A 73 -13.79 7.23 2.24
C GLY A 73 -12.42 7.90 2.27
N THR A 74 -11.67 7.68 3.34
CA THR A 74 -10.28 8.13 3.45
C THR A 74 -9.34 6.95 3.21
N PHE A 75 -8.21 7.25 2.57
CA PHE A 75 -7.10 6.32 2.41
C PHE A 75 -6.06 6.57 3.50
N SER A 76 -5.61 5.49 4.12
CA SER A 76 -4.57 5.49 5.14
C SER A 76 -3.35 4.77 4.59
N LEU A 77 -2.17 5.27 4.93
CA LEU A 77 -0.90 4.58 4.69
C LEU A 77 -0.76 3.33 5.55
N TRP A 78 -1.54 3.25 6.64
CA TRP A 78 -1.55 2.14 7.58
C TRP A 78 -2.75 1.24 7.34
N PRO A 79 -2.55 -0.09 7.34
CA PRO A 79 -3.66 -1.03 7.19
C PRO A 79 -4.58 -0.97 8.41
N ASN A 80 -5.89 -0.95 8.15
CA ASN A 80 -6.90 -0.94 9.19
C ASN A 80 -7.14 -2.35 9.73
N ARG A 81 -7.15 -2.50 11.06
CA ARG A 81 -7.41 -3.80 11.71
C ARG A 81 -8.86 -4.25 11.54
N LYS A 82 -9.79 -3.30 11.65
CA LYS A 82 -11.24 -3.49 11.46
C LYS A 82 -11.72 -2.56 10.38
N TYR A 83 -12.57 -3.05 9.47
CA TYR A 83 -13.23 -2.17 8.49
C TYR A 83 -14.46 -1.50 9.10
N GLY A 84 -14.64 -0.22 8.81
CA GLY A 84 -15.84 0.51 9.20
C GLY A 84 -17.12 0.04 8.51
N HIS A 85 -17.02 -0.75 7.44
CA HIS A 85 -18.18 -1.24 6.68
C HIS A 85 -18.66 -2.64 7.10
N CYS A 86 -17.77 -3.64 7.20
CA CYS A 86 -18.16 -5.01 7.56
C CYS A 86 -17.85 -5.38 9.03
N GLY A 87 -17.11 -4.56 9.77
CA GLY A 87 -16.82 -4.77 11.20
C GLY A 87 -15.90 -5.94 11.55
N ARG A 88 -15.47 -6.77 10.57
CA ARG A 88 -14.58 -7.93 10.78
C ARG A 88 -13.18 -7.49 11.24
N ASP A 89 -12.60 -8.23 12.18
CA ASP A 89 -11.21 -8.07 12.61
C ASP A 89 -10.29 -8.93 11.74
N HIS A 90 -9.56 -8.30 10.84
CA HIS A 90 -8.66 -8.99 9.89
C HIS A 90 -7.31 -9.36 10.50
N SER A 91 -7.09 -9.08 11.79
CA SER A 91 -5.96 -9.64 12.53
C SER A 91 -6.20 -11.09 12.92
N LEU A 92 -7.47 -11.48 13.07
CA LEU A 92 -7.87 -12.86 13.29
C LEU A 92 -7.67 -13.63 11.97
N VAL A 93 -7.11 -14.82 12.09
CA VAL A 93 -7.01 -15.74 10.96
C VAL A 93 -8.39 -16.39 10.86
N ASP A 94 -9.07 -16.23 9.71
CA ASP A 94 -10.23 -17.08 9.40
C ASP A 94 -9.78 -18.56 9.40
#